data_AF-A0ABD7VDC1-F1
#
_entry.id   AF-A0ABD7VDC1-F1
#
_cell.length_a   1.000
_cell.length_b   1.000
_cell.length_c   1.000
_cell.angle_alpha   90.00
_cell.angle_beta   90.00
_cell.angle_gamma   90.00
#
_symmetry.space_group_name_H-M   'P 1'
#
loop_
_entity.id
_entity.type
_entity.pdbx_description
1 polymer ?
#
loop_
_entity_poly.entity_id
_entity_poly.type
_entity_poly.pdbx_seq_one_letter_code
_entity_poly.pdbx_strand_id
1 'polypeptide(L)'
;MSDMEKANILHQLKNAFDVSPELLETLLKQISNKSIKDNFKRITSGLTIEDNYKHVFSAMPWIKNIGGLHQAQAEKYKKNFQIPDYALLVEDSQKNNFPLLVDVKYVKGDAKSCTIITKQKHTLRQYANAHRQPLLIAIYWEFIGYWTHTCLSHFGGKKNNKIDWQTAICNDLSHLLSDYTFLIDKPFYRKTIFPKPADHSNRNYARHKLYGNFDSIFLGRNVDNFFQENEMLYSMVIDANFHSMTVSVEDNDTHICLIEEFSGQPSMIKLSQWLCNVAQFMNIKPSLTVNNMHVLETARIVIVDLMHRLGYSIRYNIPTLKNACTDELFELAYKGTTVMRDYRHSKV
;
A
#
# COMPACT_ATOMS: atom_id res chain seq x y z
N MET A 1 -22.89 -24.09 5.22
CA MET A 1 -22.10 -23.02 4.60
C MET A 1 -23.03 -21.88 4.23
N SER A 2 -22.77 -20.67 4.73
CA SER A 2 -23.56 -19.49 4.40
C SER A 2 -23.33 -19.04 2.95
N ASP A 3 -24.26 -18.27 2.38
CA ASP A 3 -24.11 -17.76 1.02
C ASP A 3 -22.94 -16.78 0.86
N MET A 4 -22.52 -16.10 1.95
CA MET A 4 -21.31 -15.27 1.95
C MET A 4 -20.04 -16.13 1.98
N GLU A 5 -20.03 -17.24 2.74
CA GLU A 5 -18.93 -18.21 2.71
C GLU A 5 -18.75 -18.81 1.31
N LYS A 6 -19.85 -19.13 0.62
CA LYS A 6 -19.80 -19.58 -0.79
C LYS A 6 -19.21 -18.50 -1.70
N ALA A 7 -19.59 -17.24 -1.53
CA ALA A 7 -19.04 -16.13 -2.32
C ALA A 7 -17.51 -15.97 -2.09
N ASN A 8 -17.06 -16.09 -0.85
CA ASN A 8 -15.63 -16.04 -0.50
C ASN A 8 -14.85 -17.21 -1.13
N ILE A 9 -15.38 -18.43 -1.07
CA ILE A 9 -14.76 -19.60 -1.69
C ILE A 9 -14.70 -19.43 -3.21
N LEU A 10 -15.76 -18.91 -3.84
CA LEU A 10 -15.78 -18.70 -5.28
C LEU A 10 -14.75 -17.65 -5.73
N HIS A 11 -14.56 -16.60 -4.92
CA HIS A 11 -13.49 -15.61 -5.13
C HIS A 11 -12.10 -16.23 -5.03
N GLN A 12 -11.85 -17.02 -3.99
CA GLN A 12 -10.57 -17.74 -3.80
C GLN A 12 -10.30 -18.71 -4.95
N LEU A 13 -11.32 -19.45 -5.39
CA LEU A 13 -11.23 -20.39 -6.52
C LEU A 13 -10.82 -19.66 -7.80
N LYS A 14 -11.45 -18.52 -8.11
CA LYS A 14 -11.10 -17.71 -9.28
C LYS A 14 -9.67 -17.17 -9.25
N ASN A 15 -9.15 -16.88 -8.07
CA ASN A 15 -7.78 -16.36 -7.91
C ASN A 15 -6.71 -17.46 -7.97
N ALA A 16 -7.04 -18.66 -7.51
CA ALA A 16 -6.11 -19.79 -7.43
C ALA A 16 -6.12 -20.70 -8.67
N PHE A 17 -7.24 -20.77 -9.40
CA PHE A 17 -7.44 -21.66 -10.54
C PHE A 17 -7.84 -20.87 -11.79
N ASP A 18 -7.52 -21.41 -12.96
CA ASP A 18 -8.11 -20.95 -14.22
C ASP A 18 -9.54 -21.51 -14.33
N VAL A 19 -10.53 -20.66 -14.04
CA VAL A 19 -11.94 -21.02 -13.95
C VAL A 19 -12.66 -20.49 -15.18
N SER A 20 -13.22 -21.39 -15.99
CA SER A 20 -13.98 -20.98 -17.17
C SER A 20 -15.22 -20.16 -16.79
N PRO A 21 -15.69 -19.24 -17.66
CA PRO A 21 -16.89 -18.44 -17.40
C PRO A 21 -18.13 -19.30 -17.09
N GLU A 22 -18.26 -20.45 -17.75
CA GLU A 22 -19.39 -21.37 -17.59
C GLU A 22 -19.36 -22.06 -16.21
N LEU A 23 -18.18 -22.49 -15.75
CA LEU A 23 -18.00 -23.06 -14.42
C LEU A 23 -18.27 -22.01 -13.33
N LEU A 24 -17.79 -20.77 -13.54
CA LEU A 24 -18.05 -19.66 -12.62
C LEU A 24 -19.55 -19.37 -12.50
N GLU A 25 -20.27 -19.28 -13.61
CA GLU A 25 -21.72 -19.07 -13.61
C GLU A 25 -22.47 -20.22 -12.91
N THR A 26 -22.00 -21.45 -13.10
CA THR A 26 -22.56 -22.65 -12.49
C THR A 26 -22.41 -22.64 -10.98
N LEU A 27 -21.22 -22.29 -10.47
CA LEU A 27 -20.97 -22.16 -9.04
C LEU A 27 -21.72 -20.96 -8.44
N LEU A 28 -21.82 -19.85 -9.17
CA LEU A 28 -22.58 -18.66 -8.75
C LEU A 28 -24.09 -18.96 -8.60
N LYS A 29 -24.65 -19.88 -9.40
CA LYS A 29 -26.05 -20.34 -9.26
C LYS A 29 -26.32 -21.07 -7.94
N GLN A 30 -25.29 -21.57 -7.23
CA GLN A 30 -25.44 -22.23 -5.93
C GLN A 30 -25.62 -21.26 -4.75
N ILE A 31 -25.48 -19.95 -4.98
CA ILE A 31 -25.78 -18.90 -4.01
C ILE A 31 -27.28 -18.58 -4.08
N SER A 32 -28.01 -18.88 -3.01
CA SER A 32 -29.47 -18.73 -2.96
C SER A 32 -29.91 -17.28 -2.73
N ASN A 33 -29.11 -16.49 -2.01
CA ASN A 33 -29.37 -15.10 -1.72
C ASN A 33 -29.16 -14.22 -2.97
N LYS A 34 -30.28 -13.75 -3.52
CA LYS A 34 -30.33 -12.89 -4.70
C LYS A 34 -29.50 -11.60 -4.53
N SER A 35 -29.48 -11.00 -3.34
CA SER A 35 -28.67 -9.80 -3.07
C SER A 35 -27.17 -10.08 -3.19
N ILE A 36 -26.69 -11.22 -2.71
CA ILE A 36 -25.28 -11.62 -2.82
C ILE A 36 -24.95 -11.93 -4.29
N LYS A 37 -25.83 -12.64 -4.98
CA LYS A 37 -25.66 -13.00 -6.39
C LYS A 37 -25.59 -11.77 -7.30
N ASP A 38 -26.55 -10.85 -7.16
CA ASP A 38 -26.63 -9.64 -7.97
C ASP A 38 -25.46 -8.68 -7.67
N ASN A 39 -24.94 -8.69 -6.44
CA ASN A 39 -23.80 -7.88 -6.03
C ASN A 39 -22.44 -8.62 -6.08
N PHE A 40 -22.37 -9.82 -6.67
CA PHE A 40 -21.16 -10.66 -6.59
C PHE A 40 -19.91 -9.94 -7.08
N LYS A 41 -19.99 -9.22 -8.21
CA LYS A 41 -18.87 -8.41 -8.73
C LYS A 41 -18.38 -7.39 -7.70
N ARG A 42 -19.31 -6.70 -7.02
CA ARG A 42 -18.97 -5.72 -5.96
C ARG A 42 -18.32 -6.39 -4.76
N ILE A 43 -18.84 -7.55 -4.35
CA ILE A 43 -18.29 -8.34 -3.24
C ILE A 43 -16.87 -8.79 -3.57
N THR A 44 -16.64 -9.38 -4.76
CA THR A 44 -15.30 -9.79 -5.20
C THR A 44 -14.33 -8.61 -5.29
N SER A 45 -14.78 -7.42 -5.70
CA SER A 45 -13.91 -6.23 -5.67
C SER A 45 -13.48 -5.89 -4.24
N GLY A 46 -14.37 -5.97 -3.25
CA GLY A 46 -14.02 -5.78 -1.84
C GLY A 46 -13.02 -6.83 -1.35
N LEU A 47 -13.27 -8.10 -1.65
CA LEU A 47 -12.37 -9.21 -1.29
C LEU A 47 -10.99 -9.09 -1.95
N THR A 48 -10.92 -8.65 -3.21
CA THR A 48 -9.63 -8.37 -3.86
C THR A 48 -8.86 -7.26 -3.13
N ILE A 49 -9.55 -6.21 -2.65
CA ILE A 49 -8.89 -5.13 -1.90
C ILE A 49 -8.40 -5.62 -0.53
N GLU A 50 -9.17 -6.47 0.15
CA GLU A 50 -8.73 -7.16 1.36
C GLU A 50 -7.49 -8.02 1.09
N ASP A 51 -7.52 -8.89 0.07
CA ASP A 51 -6.35 -9.70 -0.31
C ASP A 51 -5.14 -8.82 -0.65
N ASN A 52 -5.34 -7.74 -1.39
CA ASN A 52 -4.27 -6.79 -1.73
C ASN A 52 -3.69 -6.11 -0.50
N TYR A 53 -4.52 -5.76 0.50
CA TYR A 53 -4.05 -5.24 1.78
C TYR A 53 -3.04 -6.19 2.40
N LYS A 54 -3.38 -7.48 2.49
CA LYS A 54 -2.47 -8.50 3.02
C LYS A 54 -1.14 -8.50 2.29
N HIS A 55 -1.15 -8.50 0.96
CA HIS A 55 0.07 -8.56 0.15
C HIS A 55 0.95 -7.31 0.27
N VAL A 56 0.34 -6.13 0.26
CA VAL A 56 1.07 -4.86 0.41
C VAL A 56 1.67 -4.73 1.80
N PHE A 57 0.89 -4.99 2.85
CA PHE A 57 1.36 -4.79 4.23
C PHE A 57 2.24 -5.94 4.74
N SER A 58 2.17 -7.13 4.15
CA SER A 58 3.16 -8.20 4.42
C SER A 58 4.58 -7.81 4.00
N ALA A 59 4.72 -6.91 3.01
CA ALA A 59 6.03 -6.44 2.57
C ALA A 59 6.68 -5.44 3.55
N MET A 60 5.92 -4.91 4.52
CA MET A 60 6.40 -3.86 5.42
C MET A 60 7.27 -4.42 6.55
N PRO A 61 8.40 -3.76 6.90
CA PRO A 61 9.41 -4.36 7.77
C PRO A 61 8.98 -4.55 9.23
N TRP A 62 8.01 -3.76 9.71
CA TRP A 62 7.48 -3.92 11.07
C TRP A 62 6.34 -4.94 11.16
N ILE A 63 5.78 -5.39 10.04
CA ILE A 63 4.76 -6.44 10.06
C ILE A 63 5.45 -7.80 10.10
N LYS A 64 5.37 -8.48 11.24
CA LYS A 64 5.96 -9.82 11.43
C LYS A 64 5.00 -10.94 11.08
N ASN A 65 3.70 -10.66 11.17
CA ASN A 65 2.67 -11.59 10.76
C ASN A 65 1.38 -10.84 10.41
N ILE A 66 0.64 -11.36 9.45
CA ILE A 66 -0.72 -10.95 9.12
C ILE A 66 -1.60 -12.19 8.90
N GLY A 67 -2.44 -12.47 9.90
CA GLY A 67 -3.40 -13.56 9.87
C GLY A 67 -4.78 -13.05 9.48
N GLY A 68 -5.38 -13.63 8.42
CA GLY A 68 -6.79 -13.40 8.11
C GLY A 68 -7.67 -14.03 9.19
N LEU A 69 -8.62 -13.28 9.73
CA LEU A 69 -9.55 -13.78 10.72
C LEU A 69 -10.80 -14.32 10.03
N HIS A 70 -11.08 -15.60 10.21
CA HIS A 70 -12.24 -16.23 9.60
C HIS A 70 -13.53 -15.83 10.34
N GLN A 71 -14.56 -15.44 9.58
CA GLN A 71 -15.89 -15.11 10.09
C GLN A 71 -16.73 -16.35 10.48
N ALA A 72 -16.09 -17.44 10.93
CA ALA A 72 -16.75 -18.67 11.37
C ALA A 72 -17.34 -18.52 12.79
N GLN A 73 -18.03 -17.41 13.03
CA GLN A 73 -18.64 -17.10 14.32
C GLN A 73 -20.03 -17.73 14.40
N ALA A 74 -20.36 -18.34 15.55
CA ALA A 74 -21.71 -18.81 15.80
C ALA A 74 -22.72 -17.65 15.72
N GLU A 75 -23.84 -17.86 15.02
CA GLU A 75 -24.80 -16.82 14.65
C GLU A 75 -25.33 -16.00 15.84
N LYS A 76 -25.47 -16.64 17.01
CA LYS A 76 -25.89 -15.99 18.26
C LYS A 76 -24.97 -14.86 18.71
N TYR A 77 -23.67 -14.91 18.37
CA TYR A 77 -22.68 -13.93 18.80
C TYR A 77 -22.40 -12.83 17.76
N LYS A 78 -22.79 -13.03 16.48
CA LYS A 78 -22.65 -12.01 15.43
C LYS A 78 -23.41 -10.71 15.70
N LYS A 79 -24.39 -10.76 16.62
CA LYS A 79 -25.12 -9.57 17.09
C LYS A 79 -24.28 -8.67 17.99
N ASN A 80 -23.32 -9.25 18.71
CA ASN A 80 -22.54 -8.59 19.76
C ASN A 80 -21.08 -8.37 19.35
N PHE A 81 -20.57 -9.17 18.42
CA PHE A 81 -19.21 -9.03 17.95
C PHE A 81 -19.18 -9.10 16.44
N GLN A 82 -18.29 -8.30 15.87
CA GLN A 82 -17.87 -8.46 14.50
C GLN A 82 -16.37 -8.72 14.55
N ILE A 83 -15.97 -9.82 13.91
CA ILE A 83 -14.56 -10.19 13.77
C ILE A 83 -13.95 -9.24 12.72
N PRO A 84 -12.86 -8.52 13.03
CA PRO A 84 -12.08 -7.75 12.05
C PRO A 84 -11.52 -8.64 10.95
N ASP A 85 -11.00 -8.07 9.87
CA ASP A 85 -10.52 -8.86 8.73
C ASP A 85 -9.14 -9.48 8.99
N TYR A 86 -8.28 -8.78 9.73
CA TYR A 86 -6.91 -9.22 10.02
C TYR A 86 -6.50 -9.03 11.48
N ALA A 87 -5.65 -9.93 11.95
CA ALA A 87 -4.82 -9.77 13.14
C ALA A 87 -3.35 -9.70 12.72
N LEU A 88 -2.69 -8.63 13.16
CA LEU A 88 -1.31 -8.31 12.84
C LEU A 88 -0.43 -8.50 14.08
N LEU A 89 0.80 -8.96 13.86
CA LEU A 89 1.89 -8.86 14.83
C LEU A 89 2.85 -7.79 14.34
N VAL A 90 2.97 -6.69 15.08
CA VAL A 90 3.72 -5.50 14.67
C VAL A 90 4.92 -5.32 15.59
N GLU A 91 6.09 -5.08 15.01
CA GLU A 91 7.32 -4.71 15.72
C GLU A 91 7.31 -3.22 16.06
N ASP A 92 7.71 -2.87 17.28
CA ASP A 92 7.87 -1.50 17.74
C ASP A 92 9.29 -0.94 17.49
N SER A 93 9.48 0.34 17.80
CA SER A 93 10.79 1.01 17.71
C SER A 93 11.89 0.41 18.61
N GLN A 94 11.52 -0.41 19.60
CA GLN A 94 12.42 -1.08 20.54
C GLN A 94 12.60 -2.57 20.21
N LYS A 95 12.09 -3.05 19.06
CA LYS A 95 12.13 -4.45 18.62
C LYS A 95 11.27 -5.43 19.43
N ASN A 96 10.33 -4.94 20.23
CA ASN A 96 9.28 -5.79 20.80
C ASN A 96 8.12 -5.93 19.83
N ASN A 97 7.26 -6.92 20.05
CA ASN A 97 6.07 -7.13 19.23
C ASN A 97 4.79 -6.81 20.01
N PHE A 98 3.82 -6.18 19.35
CA PHE A 98 2.48 -5.97 19.87
C PHE A 98 1.41 -6.43 18.87
N PRO A 99 0.26 -6.94 19.35
CA PRO A 99 -0.84 -7.33 18.49
C PRO A 99 -1.67 -6.12 18.05
N LEU A 100 -2.19 -6.16 16.82
CA LEU A 100 -3.04 -5.12 16.27
C LEU A 100 -4.16 -5.74 15.43
N LEU A 101 -5.40 -5.29 15.62
CA LEU A 101 -6.52 -5.68 14.78
C LEU A 101 -6.71 -4.67 13.65
N VAL A 102 -7.07 -5.17 12.46
CA VAL A 102 -7.39 -4.34 11.29
C VAL A 102 -8.68 -4.80 10.66
N ASP A 103 -9.58 -3.86 10.40
CA ASP A 103 -10.77 -4.05 9.57
C ASP A 103 -10.62 -3.16 8.31
N VAL A 104 -10.76 -3.76 7.14
CA VAL A 104 -10.48 -3.16 5.84
C VAL A 104 -11.77 -2.60 5.24
N LYS A 105 -11.64 -1.44 4.60
CA LYS A 105 -12.71 -0.74 3.93
C LYS A 105 -12.23 -0.27 2.57
N TYR A 106 -13.13 -0.36 1.60
CA TYR A 106 -12.88 0.05 0.22
C TYR A 106 -13.81 1.20 -0.15
N VAL A 107 -13.24 2.32 -0.56
CA VAL A 107 -13.96 3.47 -1.10
C VAL A 107 -13.78 3.48 -2.62
N LYS A 108 -14.87 3.12 -3.31
CA LYS A 108 -14.90 2.89 -4.76
C LYS A 108 -15.12 4.18 -5.55
N GLY A 109 -14.50 4.25 -6.73
CA GLY A 109 -14.66 5.32 -7.70
C GLY A 109 -14.15 6.64 -7.17
N ASP A 110 -14.86 7.72 -7.48
CA ASP A 110 -14.57 9.10 -7.09
C ASP A 110 -15.10 9.47 -5.69
N ALA A 111 -15.60 8.50 -4.92
CA ALA A 111 -16.14 8.74 -3.60
C ALA A 111 -15.06 9.27 -2.65
N LYS A 112 -15.38 10.38 -1.98
CA LYS A 112 -14.46 11.13 -1.11
C LYS A 112 -14.67 10.87 0.38
N SER A 113 -15.42 9.82 0.71
CA SER A 113 -15.72 9.50 2.11
C SER A 113 -16.01 8.02 2.33
N CYS A 114 -15.65 7.53 3.51
CA CYS A 114 -15.95 6.20 4.01
C CYS A 114 -17.00 6.28 5.13
N THR A 115 -18.01 5.42 5.09
CA THR A 115 -19.04 5.32 6.14
C THR A 115 -19.06 3.91 6.71
N ILE A 116 -19.11 3.80 8.03
CA ILE A 116 -19.28 2.52 8.74
C ILE A 116 -20.68 2.47 9.33
N ILE A 117 -21.36 1.33 9.17
CA ILE A 117 -22.68 1.11 9.75
C ILE A 117 -22.56 1.18 11.28
N THR A 118 -23.46 1.91 11.94
CA THR A 118 -23.43 2.13 13.41
C THR A 118 -23.30 0.83 14.20
N LYS A 119 -24.07 -0.20 13.80
CA LYS A 119 -24.01 -1.53 14.41
C LYS A 119 -22.61 -2.13 14.29
N GLN A 120 -22.03 -2.14 13.08
CA GLN A 120 -20.68 -2.64 12.81
C GLN A 120 -19.63 -1.89 13.64
N LYS A 121 -19.70 -0.57 13.72
CA LYS A 121 -18.81 0.24 14.56
C LYS A 121 -18.87 -0.20 16.03
N HIS A 122 -20.07 -0.47 16.55
CA HIS A 122 -20.23 -0.92 17.93
C HIS A 122 -19.67 -2.34 18.14
N THR A 123 -20.02 -3.29 17.27
CA THR A 123 -19.63 -4.70 17.40
C THR A 123 -18.13 -4.93 17.17
N LEU A 124 -17.49 -4.15 16.28
CA LEU A 124 -16.03 -4.14 16.11
C LEU A 124 -15.32 -3.64 17.36
N ARG A 125 -15.81 -2.56 17.97
CA ARG A 125 -15.27 -2.03 19.22
C ARG A 125 -15.39 -3.04 20.37
N GLN A 126 -16.54 -3.72 20.47
CA GLN A 126 -16.75 -4.76 21.48
C GLN A 126 -15.76 -5.92 21.31
N TYR A 127 -15.48 -6.31 20.07
CA TYR A 127 -14.48 -7.34 19.79
C TYR A 127 -13.08 -6.91 20.24
N ALA A 128 -12.62 -5.73 19.81
CA ALA A 128 -11.33 -5.18 20.19
C ALA A 128 -11.15 -5.08 21.72
N ASN A 129 -12.17 -4.58 22.42
CA ASN A 129 -12.17 -4.47 23.88
C ASN A 129 -12.11 -5.84 24.57
N ALA A 130 -12.87 -6.83 24.09
CA ALA A 130 -12.88 -8.17 24.66
C ALA A 130 -11.52 -8.86 24.52
N HIS A 131 -10.82 -8.60 23.40
CA HIS A 131 -9.49 -9.13 23.13
C HIS A 131 -8.34 -8.28 23.68
N ARG A 132 -8.63 -7.08 24.24
CA ARG A 132 -7.65 -6.10 24.71
C ARG A 132 -6.58 -5.79 23.66
N GLN A 133 -7.03 -5.59 22.43
CA GLN A 133 -6.18 -5.29 21.28
C GLN A 133 -6.64 -3.99 20.63
N PRO A 134 -5.71 -3.10 20.24
CA PRO A 134 -6.06 -1.92 19.48
C PRO A 134 -6.63 -2.32 18.11
N LEU A 135 -7.52 -1.49 17.57
CA LEU A 135 -8.17 -1.70 16.28
C LEU A 135 -8.00 -0.47 15.39
N LEU A 136 -7.48 -0.71 14.18
CA LEU A 136 -7.45 0.27 13.10
C LEU A 136 -8.43 -0.09 12.00
N ILE A 137 -8.97 0.94 11.35
CA ILE A 137 -9.69 0.81 10.09
C ILE A 137 -8.73 1.18 8.96
N ALA A 138 -8.39 0.19 8.13
CA ALA A 138 -7.62 0.39 6.91
C ALA A 138 -8.57 0.76 5.77
N ILE A 139 -8.41 1.94 5.18
CA ILE A 139 -9.28 2.43 4.10
C ILE A 139 -8.45 2.55 2.82
N TYR A 140 -8.87 1.89 1.76
CA TYR A 140 -8.35 2.11 0.41
C TYR A 140 -9.21 3.12 -0.34
N TRP A 141 -8.57 4.19 -0.80
CA TRP A 141 -9.18 5.28 -1.57
C TRP A 141 -8.85 5.11 -3.05
N GLU A 142 -9.78 4.54 -3.84
CA GLU A 142 -9.51 4.20 -5.25
C GLU A 142 -9.11 5.40 -6.09
N PHE A 143 -9.78 6.55 -5.90
CA PHE A 143 -9.54 7.75 -6.70
C PHE A 143 -8.11 8.31 -6.64
N ILE A 144 -7.33 7.95 -5.61
CA ILE A 144 -5.92 8.36 -5.43
C ILE A 144 -4.97 7.16 -5.23
N GLY A 145 -5.47 5.93 -5.26
CA GLY A 145 -4.67 4.72 -5.03
C GLY A 145 -3.98 4.71 -3.66
N TYR A 146 -4.65 5.19 -2.60
CA TYR A 146 -4.01 5.47 -1.32
C TYR A 146 -4.63 4.67 -0.17
N TRP A 147 -3.79 4.18 0.74
CA TRP A 147 -4.21 3.54 1.98
C TRP A 147 -4.15 4.50 3.16
N THR A 148 -5.14 4.50 4.05
CA THR A 148 -5.05 5.18 5.35
C THR A 148 -5.43 4.23 6.48
N HIS A 149 -4.77 4.32 7.63
CA HIS A 149 -5.12 3.61 8.85
C HIS A 149 -5.60 4.61 9.89
N THR A 150 -6.82 4.45 10.36
CA THR A 150 -7.43 5.41 11.30
C THR A 150 -8.04 4.69 12.48
N CYS A 151 -8.05 5.35 13.64
CA CYS A 151 -8.78 4.84 14.79
C CYS A 151 -10.29 4.92 14.51
N LEU A 152 -11.05 3.95 15.02
CA LEU A 152 -12.51 3.94 14.88
C LEU A 152 -13.21 5.19 15.47
N SER A 153 -12.53 5.87 16.40
CA SER A 153 -12.92 7.15 17.00
C SER A 153 -12.84 8.34 16.04
N HIS A 154 -12.05 8.26 14.97
CA HIS A 154 -11.92 9.32 13.96
C HIS A 154 -13.14 9.42 13.02
N PHE A 155 -13.95 8.36 12.92
CA PHE A 155 -15.24 8.44 12.24
C PHE A 155 -16.21 9.29 13.06
N GLY A 156 -16.79 10.31 12.43
CA GLY A 156 -17.62 11.34 13.06
C GLY A 156 -18.75 10.82 13.98
N GLY A 157 -19.32 11.75 14.77
CA GLY A 157 -20.23 11.47 15.89
C GLY A 157 -21.48 10.64 15.57
N LYS A 158 -22.23 10.27 16.64
CA LYS A 158 -23.27 9.21 16.72
C LYS A 158 -24.20 9.03 15.50
N LYS A 159 -24.48 10.07 14.72
CA LYS A 159 -25.40 10.03 13.57
C LYS A 159 -24.73 9.78 12.22
N ASN A 160 -23.46 10.16 12.04
CA ASN A 160 -22.85 10.19 10.71
C ASN A 160 -21.82 9.07 10.45
N ASN A 161 -21.14 8.51 11.46
CA ASN A 161 -20.17 7.39 11.34
C ASN A 161 -19.36 7.39 10.04
N LYS A 162 -18.89 8.58 9.66
CA LYS A 162 -18.30 8.88 8.37
C LYS A 162 -16.98 9.59 8.59
N ILE A 163 -16.03 9.34 7.70
CA ILE A 163 -14.76 10.05 7.60
C ILE A 163 -14.55 10.44 6.13
N ASP A 164 -14.20 11.70 5.88
CA ASP A 164 -13.74 12.14 4.56
C ASP A 164 -12.25 11.84 4.37
N TRP A 165 -11.80 11.83 3.11
CA TRP A 165 -10.43 11.45 2.77
C TRP A 165 -9.38 12.42 3.35
N GLN A 166 -9.68 13.73 3.45
CA GLN A 166 -8.73 14.68 4.03
C GLN A 166 -8.52 14.40 5.51
N THR A 167 -9.61 14.22 6.26
CA THR A 167 -9.57 13.85 7.67
C THR A 167 -8.82 12.54 7.87
N ALA A 168 -9.05 11.55 6.99
CA ALA A 168 -8.36 10.26 7.06
C ALA A 168 -6.84 10.37 6.81
N ILE A 169 -6.40 11.18 5.83
CA ILE A 169 -4.98 11.41 5.56
C ILE A 169 -4.32 12.18 6.72
N CYS A 170 -4.94 13.26 7.20
CA CYS A 170 -4.41 14.04 8.32
C CYS A 170 -4.28 13.24 9.61
N ASN A 171 -5.07 12.17 9.76
CA ASN A 171 -5.07 11.29 10.94
C ASN A 171 -4.55 9.88 10.62
N ASP A 172 -3.82 9.74 9.52
CA ASP A 172 -3.30 8.46 9.09
C ASP A 172 -2.18 7.98 10.02
N LEU A 173 -2.32 6.74 10.48
CA LEU A 173 -1.45 6.05 11.41
C LEU A 173 -0.62 4.95 10.74
N SER A 174 -0.61 4.89 9.40
CA SER A 174 0.03 3.81 8.63
C SER A 174 1.54 3.67 8.91
N HIS A 175 2.19 4.75 9.35
CA HIS A 175 3.60 4.72 9.71
C HIS A 175 3.91 3.77 10.89
N LEU A 176 2.92 3.47 11.75
CA LEU A 176 3.01 2.42 12.78
C LEU A 176 3.25 1.02 12.17
N LEU A 177 2.90 0.84 10.91
CA LEU A 177 3.08 -0.38 10.13
C LEU A 177 4.29 -0.28 9.19
N SER A 178 5.20 0.68 9.43
CA SER A 178 6.30 1.04 8.51
C SER A 178 5.88 1.53 7.12
N ASP A 179 4.64 1.95 6.96
CA ASP A 179 4.16 2.57 5.73
C ASP A 179 4.28 4.10 5.84
N TYR A 180 5.52 4.57 5.76
CA TYR A 180 5.91 5.97 5.88
C TYR A 180 5.86 6.72 4.55
N THR A 181 5.93 8.04 4.65
CA THR A 181 5.89 8.96 3.50
C THR A 181 7.27 9.52 3.23
N PHE A 182 7.73 9.44 1.99
CA PHE A 182 8.92 10.16 1.54
C PHE A 182 8.53 11.59 1.18
N LEU A 183 9.26 12.56 1.73
CA LEU A 183 9.20 13.95 1.30
C LEU A 183 10.29 14.18 0.27
N ILE A 184 9.86 14.41 -0.97
CA ILE A 184 10.75 14.73 -2.07
C ILE A 184 10.60 16.24 -2.29
N ASP A 185 11.61 16.99 -1.86
CA ASP A 185 11.58 18.46 -1.82
C ASP A 185 12.43 19.10 -2.92
N LYS A 186 13.19 18.28 -3.66
CA LYS A 186 14.09 18.67 -4.74
C LYS A 186 13.99 17.69 -5.90
N PRO A 187 14.34 18.11 -7.12
CA PRO A 187 14.45 17.18 -8.24
C PRO A 187 15.62 16.20 -8.02
N PHE A 188 15.55 15.08 -8.73
CA PHE A 188 16.68 14.19 -8.95
C PHE A 188 16.77 13.87 -10.44
N TYR A 189 17.90 13.28 -10.83
CA TYR A 189 18.30 13.10 -12.21
C TYR A 189 18.65 11.64 -12.48
N ARG A 190 18.34 11.19 -13.70
CA ARG A 190 18.83 9.93 -14.26
C ARG A 190 19.65 10.24 -15.51
N LYS A 191 20.90 9.78 -15.52
CA LYS A 191 21.75 9.77 -16.70
C LYS A 191 21.80 8.35 -17.26
N THR A 192 21.48 8.20 -18.54
CA THR A 192 21.50 6.91 -19.23
C THR A 192 22.46 6.98 -20.41
N ILE A 193 23.38 6.00 -20.50
CA ILE A 193 24.36 5.90 -21.58
C ILE A 193 23.91 4.81 -22.56
N PHE A 194 23.84 5.16 -23.84
CA PHE A 194 23.50 4.27 -24.95
C PHE A 194 24.69 4.11 -25.88
N PRO A 195 25.12 2.88 -26.21
CA PRO A 195 26.24 2.66 -27.11
C PRO A 195 25.89 3.03 -28.56
N LYS A 196 26.91 3.38 -29.35
CA LYS A 196 26.82 3.48 -30.81
C LYS A 196 27.61 2.35 -31.50
N PRO A 197 27.07 1.72 -32.55
CA PRO A 197 25.74 1.96 -33.12
C PRO A 197 24.61 1.51 -32.17
N ALA A 198 23.42 2.10 -32.31
CA ALA A 198 22.27 1.74 -31.49
C ALA A 198 21.88 0.27 -31.70
N ASP A 199 21.84 -0.50 -30.61
CA ASP A 199 21.42 -1.90 -30.64
C ASP A 199 19.92 -2.04 -30.37
N HIS A 200 19.18 -2.53 -31.38
CA HIS A 200 17.75 -2.85 -31.29
C HIS A 200 17.46 -4.34 -31.44
N SER A 201 18.50 -5.19 -31.47
CA SER A 201 18.39 -6.61 -31.77
C SER A 201 17.59 -7.37 -30.71
N ASN A 202 17.78 -7.02 -29.44
CA ASN A 202 17.14 -7.72 -28.34
C ASN A 202 15.85 -7.02 -27.87
N ARG A 203 14.70 -7.58 -28.25
CA ARG A 203 13.39 -7.05 -27.87
C ARG A 203 12.93 -7.46 -26.46
N ASN A 204 13.67 -8.35 -25.80
CA ASN A 204 13.32 -8.89 -24.49
C ASN A 204 13.82 -8.02 -23.32
N TYR A 205 14.59 -6.97 -23.59
CA TYR A 205 15.11 -6.04 -22.59
C TYR A 205 14.47 -4.66 -22.72
N ALA A 206 14.49 -3.90 -21.61
CA ALA A 206 14.12 -2.49 -21.62
C ALA A 206 15.05 -1.71 -22.55
N ARG A 207 14.47 -0.87 -23.42
CA ARG A 207 15.22 -0.13 -24.45
C ARG A 207 14.58 1.20 -24.75
N HIS A 208 15.41 2.16 -25.17
CA HIS A 208 14.93 3.41 -25.71
C HIS A 208 14.51 3.24 -27.17
N LYS A 209 13.38 3.86 -27.56
CA LYS A 209 12.86 3.75 -28.93
C LYS A 209 13.84 4.27 -29.98
N LEU A 210 14.59 5.33 -29.65
CA LEU A 210 15.52 5.98 -30.58
C LEU A 210 16.97 5.50 -30.40
N TYR A 211 17.37 5.12 -29.19
CA TYR A 211 18.80 4.91 -28.85
C TYR A 211 19.14 3.43 -28.56
N GLY A 212 18.14 2.54 -28.59
CA GLY A 212 18.35 1.12 -28.40
C GLY A 212 18.55 0.73 -26.93
N ASN A 213 19.28 -0.36 -26.72
CA ASN A 213 19.64 -0.86 -25.40
C ASN A 213 20.58 0.15 -24.70
N PHE A 214 20.42 0.33 -23.39
CA PHE A 214 21.35 1.13 -22.60
C PHE A 214 22.50 0.25 -22.07
N ASP A 215 23.66 0.85 -21.88
CA ASP A 215 24.85 0.21 -21.29
C ASP A 215 24.89 0.45 -19.77
N SER A 216 24.62 1.67 -19.34
CA SER A 216 24.69 2.04 -17.92
C SER A 216 23.70 3.15 -17.54
N ILE A 217 23.29 3.13 -16.27
CA ILE A 217 22.38 4.09 -15.65
C ILE A 217 23.07 4.69 -14.43
N PHE A 218 22.84 5.98 -14.22
CA PHE A 218 23.41 6.78 -13.17
C PHE A 218 22.32 7.63 -12.53
N LEU A 219 22.29 7.74 -11.21
CA LEU A 219 21.27 8.48 -10.46
C LEU A 219 21.90 9.47 -9.49
N GLY A 220 21.24 10.60 -9.26
CA GLY A 220 21.81 11.65 -8.40
C GLY A 220 20.90 12.85 -8.23
N ARG A 221 21.20 13.71 -7.25
CA ARG A 221 20.50 15.00 -7.05
C ARG A 221 21.17 16.17 -7.76
N ASN A 222 22.38 15.97 -8.26
CA ASN A 222 23.11 16.95 -9.05
C ASN A 222 23.69 16.22 -10.27
N VAL A 223 23.62 16.88 -11.43
CA VAL A 223 24.21 16.42 -12.69
C VAL A 223 25.72 16.17 -12.59
N ASP A 224 26.40 16.81 -11.64
CA ASP A 224 27.84 16.62 -11.43
C ASP A 224 28.18 15.47 -10.49
N ASN A 225 27.19 14.90 -9.77
CA ASN A 225 27.42 13.87 -8.76
C ASN A 225 26.36 12.77 -8.86
N PHE A 226 26.67 11.80 -9.73
CA PHE A 226 25.88 10.59 -9.88
C PHE A 226 26.53 9.38 -9.22
N PHE A 227 25.71 8.46 -8.72
CA PHE A 227 26.12 7.10 -8.42
C PHE A 227 25.66 6.17 -9.55
N GLN A 228 26.51 5.21 -9.92
CA GLN A 228 26.19 4.20 -10.92
C GLN A 228 25.16 3.21 -10.36
N GLU A 229 24.17 2.88 -11.19
CA GLU A 229 23.11 1.94 -10.86
C GLU A 229 23.06 0.78 -11.86
N ASN A 230 23.36 -0.42 -11.36
CA ASN A 230 23.51 -1.61 -12.18
C ASN A 230 22.22 -2.46 -12.23
N GLU A 231 21.23 -2.12 -11.39
CA GLU A 231 19.99 -2.88 -11.27
C GLU A 231 18.82 -2.15 -11.94
N MET A 232 18.21 -2.80 -12.94
CA MET A 232 17.07 -2.25 -13.69
C MET A 232 15.85 -1.93 -12.79
N LEU A 233 15.74 -2.59 -11.64
CA LEU A 233 14.62 -2.39 -10.72
C LEU A 233 14.57 -0.96 -10.18
N TYR A 234 15.70 -0.26 -10.05
CA TYR A 234 15.72 1.16 -9.65
C TYR A 234 14.99 2.04 -10.67
N SER A 235 15.25 1.85 -11.96
CA SER A 235 14.52 2.57 -13.01
C SER A 235 13.04 2.22 -13.03
N MET A 236 12.68 0.95 -12.82
CA MET A 236 11.27 0.53 -12.77
C MET A 236 10.52 1.20 -11.62
N VAL A 237 11.12 1.27 -10.42
CA VAL A 237 10.45 1.95 -9.30
C VAL A 237 10.35 3.45 -9.54
N ILE A 238 11.34 4.08 -10.19
CA ILE A 238 11.28 5.49 -10.57
C ILE A 238 10.14 5.72 -11.58
N ASP A 239 10.14 5.00 -12.69
CA ASP A 239 9.18 5.19 -13.79
C ASP A 239 7.74 4.85 -13.38
N ALA A 240 7.56 3.99 -12.36
CA ALA A 240 6.25 3.69 -11.80
C ALA A 240 5.58 4.90 -11.10
N ASN A 241 6.33 5.94 -10.72
CA ASN A 241 5.82 7.04 -9.91
C ASN A 241 6.20 8.44 -10.38
N PHE A 242 7.29 8.57 -11.14
CA PHE A 242 7.79 9.85 -11.59
C PHE A 242 7.75 9.95 -13.10
N HIS A 243 7.38 11.13 -13.58
CA HIS A 243 7.51 11.49 -14.97
C HIS A 243 8.82 12.25 -15.15
N SER A 244 9.63 11.83 -16.12
CA SER A 244 10.86 12.53 -16.49
C SER A 244 10.59 13.61 -17.53
N MET A 245 11.47 14.61 -17.54
CA MET A 245 11.69 15.50 -18.68
C MET A 245 13.14 15.39 -19.11
N THR A 246 13.39 15.31 -20.42
CA THR A 246 14.75 15.37 -20.96
C THR A 246 15.35 16.76 -20.72
N VAL A 247 16.51 16.81 -20.06
CA VAL A 247 17.26 18.04 -19.81
C VAL A 247 18.40 18.19 -20.81
N SER A 248 19.11 17.10 -21.11
CA SER A 248 20.18 17.13 -22.10
C SER A 248 20.27 15.81 -22.88
N VAL A 249 20.75 15.94 -24.11
CA VAL A 249 21.19 14.83 -24.95
C VAL A 249 22.56 15.20 -25.48
N GLU A 250 23.57 14.48 -25.04
CA GLU A 250 24.94 14.62 -25.51
C GLU A 250 25.24 13.49 -26.48
N ASP A 251 25.50 13.85 -27.73
CA ASP A 251 25.83 12.92 -28.79
C ASP A 251 27.35 12.93 -28.98
N ASN A 252 27.99 11.81 -28.64
CA ASN A 252 29.41 11.57 -28.84
C ASN A 252 29.63 10.53 -29.95
N ASP A 253 30.88 10.39 -30.40
CA ASP A 253 31.25 9.43 -31.46
C ASP A 253 30.92 7.98 -31.08
N THR A 254 31.05 7.63 -29.80
CA THR A 254 30.92 6.24 -29.31
C THR A 254 29.62 5.95 -28.56
N HIS A 255 28.90 6.98 -28.11
CA HIS A 255 27.71 6.81 -27.27
C HIS A 255 26.80 8.05 -27.29
N ILE A 256 25.57 7.87 -26.83
CA ILE A 256 24.63 8.94 -26.52
C ILE A 256 24.42 8.96 -25.01
N CYS A 257 24.52 10.15 -24.40
CA CYS A 257 24.21 10.37 -23.00
C CYS A 257 22.90 11.17 -22.90
N LEU A 258 21.87 10.55 -22.32
CA LEU A 258 20.58 11.18 -22.05
C LEU A 258 20.49 11.52 -20.56
N ILE A 259 20.25 12.79 -20.22
CA ILE A 259 19.96 13.20 -18.85
C ILE A 259 18.48 13.58 -18.74
N GLU A 260 17.81 12.92 -17.80
CA GLU A 260 16.42 13.13 -17.44
C GLU A 260 16.33 13.75 -16.05
N GLU A 261 15.41 14.69 -15.87
CA GLU A 261 15.06 15.29 -14.59
C GLU A 261 13.66 14.84 -14.16
N PHE A 262 13.51 14.54 -12.87
CA PHE A 262 12.23 14.20 -12.26
C PHE A 262 11.74 15.36 -11.38
N SER A 263 11.19 16.39 -12.04
CA SER A 263 10.71 17.62 -11.42
C SER A 263 9.18 17.62 -11.28
N GLY A 264 8.68 17.07 -10.18
CA GLY A 264 7.25 17.07 -9.81
C GLY A 264 7.00 17.56 -8.38
N GLN A 265 7.88 18.41 -7.86
CA GLN A 265 8.02 18.66 -6.42
C GLN A 265 7.24 19.90 -5.93
N PRO A 266 6.85 19.95 -4.64
CA PRO A 266 7.01 18.87 -3.64
C PRO A 266 6.03 17.72 -3.87
N SER A 267 6.56 16.50 -3.79
CA SER A 267 5.77 15.27 -3.80
C SER A 267 5.90 14.56 -2.46
N MET A 268 4.75 14.18 -1.90
CA MET A 268 4.67 13.29 -0.74
C MET A 268 4.17 11.95 -1.22
N ILE A 269 5.06 10.96 -1.24
CA ILE A 269 4.73 9.64 -1.75
C ILE A 269 4.84 8.65 -0.61
N LYS A 270 3.73 7.95 -0.39
CA LYS A 270 3.66 6.91 0.63
C LYS A 270 4.14 5.57 0.09
N LEU A 271 4.81 4.80 0.93
CA LEU A 271 5.44 3.55 0.52
C LEU A 271 4.42 2.55 -0.06
N SER A 272 3.28 2.32 0.59
CA SER A 272 2.23 1.43 0.07
C SER A 272 1.67 1.89 -1.28
N GLN A 273 1.47 3.19 -1.47
CA GLN A 273 1.05 3.77 -2.75
C GLN A 273 2.09 3.49 -3.84
N TRP A 274 3.37 3.67 -3.53
CA TRP A 274 4.45 3.36 -4.47
C TRP A 274 4.48 1.88 -4.84
N LEU A 275 4.34 0.98 -3.87
CA LEU A 275 4.27 -0.46 -4.12
C LEU A 275 3.08 -0.83 -5.03
N CYS A 276 1.92 -0.22 -4.83
CA CYS A 276 0.76 -0.41 -5.71
C CYS A 276 1.07 0.06 -7.14
N ASN A 277 1.71 1.23 -7.29
CA ASN A 277 2.06 1.78 -8.60
C ASN A 277 3.10 0.90 -9.32
N VAL A 278 4.09 0.37 -8.60
CA VAL A 278 5.07 -0.60 -9.16
C VAL A 278 4.35 -1.87 -9.64
N ALA A 279 3.45 -2.43 -8.82
CA ALA A 279 2.70 -3.62 -9.19
C ALA A 279 1.87 -3.41 -10.47
N GLN A 280 1.22 -2.24 -10.57
CA GLN A 280 0.45 -1.87 -11.75
C GLN A 280 1.34 -1.62 -12.97
N PHE A 281 2.43 -0.86 -12.82
CA PHE A 281 3.37 -0.54 -13.90
C PHE A 281 3.97 -1.80 -14.52
N MET A 282 4.35 -2.77 -13.69
CA MET A 282 4.92 -4.04 -14.13
C MET A 282 3.86 -5.08 -14.52
N ASN A 283 2.57 -4.78 -14.35
CA ASN A 283 1.46 -5.72 -14.54
C ASN A 283 1.66 -7.05 -13.78
N ILE A 284 2.14 -6.96 -12.53
CA ILE A 284 2.39 -8.10 -11.65
C ILE A 284 1.28 -8.21 -10.60
N LYS A 285 0.89 -9.45 -10.29
CA LYS A 285 -0.01 -9.70 -9.16
C LYS A 285 0.73 -9.35 -7.87
N PRO A 286 0.10 -8.60 -6.93
CA PRO A 286 0.69 -8.33 -5.62
C PRO A 286 1.19 -9.59 -4.92
N SER A 287 0.50 -10.72 -5.06
CA SER A 287 0.83 -12.01 -4.45
C SER A 287 2.04 -12.75 -5.04
N LEU A 288 2.65 -12.23 -6.10
CA LEU A 288 3.75 -12.91 -6.79
C LEU A 288 4.98 -13.04 -5.87
N THR A 289 5.54 -14.26 -5.83
CA THR A 289 6.77 -14.57 -5.09
C THR A 289 7.83 -15.06 -6.08
N VAL A 290 9.04 -14.55 -5.95
CA VAL A 290 10.23 -14.96 -6.74
C VAL A 290 11.34 -15.31 -5.76
N ASN A 291 11.93 -16.50 -5.88
CA ASN A 291 12.99 -16.98 -4.98
C ASN A 291 12.64 -16.88 -3.48
N ASN A 292 11.41 -17.27 -3.12
CA ASN A 292 10.86 -17.18 -1.75
C ASN A 292 10.73 -15.76 -1.17
N MET A 293 10.92 -14.71 -2.00
CA MET A 293 10.68 -13.33 -1.61
C MET A 293 9.46 -12.78 -2.34
N HIS A 294 8.60 -12.08 -1.61
CA HIS A 294 7.44 -11.43 -2.21
C HIS A 294 7.92 -10.26 -3.09
N VAL A 295 7.38 -10.11 -4.30
CA VAL A 295 7.89 -9.10 -5.24
C VAL A 295 7.78 -7.67 -4.69
N LEU A 296 6.74 -7.40 -3.90
CA LEU A 296 6.57 -6.11 -3.23
C LEU A 296 7.60 -5.88 -2.12
N GLU A 297 8.15 -6.94 -1.51
CA GLU A 297 9.24 -6.82 -0.55
C GLU A 297 10.54 -6.40 -1.25
N THR A 298 10.84 -7.00 -2.41
CA THR A 298 11.99 -6.58 -3.24
C THR A 298 11.84 -5.13 -3.69
N ALA A 299 10.66 -4.76 -4.21
CA ALA A 299 10.38 -3.38 -4.62
C ALA A 299 10.52 -2.40 -3.45
N ARG A 300 10.04 -2.78 -2.25
CA ARG A 300 10.20 -1.98 -1.03
C ARG A 300 11.67 -1.73 -0.71
N ILE A 301 12.51 -2.78 -0.74
CA ILE A 301 13.94 -2.66 -0.44
C ILE A 301 14.59 -1.64 -1.38
N VAL A 302 14.33 -1.76 -2.68
CA VAL A 302 14.87 -0.85 -3.70
C VAL A 302 14.37 0.58 -3.51
N ILE A 303 13.07 0.77 -3.25
CA ILE A 303 12.50 2.10 -2.97
C ILE A 303 13.21 2.79 -1.80
N VAL A 304 13.40 2.06 -0.70
CA VAL A 304 13.99 2.60 0.53
C VAL A 304 15.47 2.92 0.32
N ASP A 305 16.21 2.02 -0.33
CA ASP A 305 17.61 2.24 -0.66
C ASP A 305 17.79 3.43 -1.60
N LEU A 306 17.01 3.50 -2.68
CA LEU A 306 16.99 4.62 -3.62
C LEU A 306 16.79 5.96 -2.90
N MET A 307 15.77 6.04 -2.05
CA MET A 307 15.46 7.27 -1.32
C MET A 307 16.56 7.65 -0.32
N HIS A 308 17.20 6.66 0.32
CA HIS A 308 18.36 6.90 1.18
C HIS A 308 19.55 7.44 0.37
N ARG A 309 19.89 6.81 -0.77
CA ARG A 309 21.03 7.21 -1.61
C ARG A 309 20.82 8.58 -2.27
N LEU A 310 19.57 8.92 -2.58
CA LEU A 310 19.19 10.27 -2.99
C LEU A 310 19.11 11.26 -1.81
N GLY A 311 19.22 10.80 -0.57
CA GLY A 311 19.24 11.64 0.62
C GLY A 311 17.90 12.31 0.93
N TYR A 312 16.78 11.68 0.57
CA TYR A 312 15.44 12.12 0.93
C TYR A 312 15.04 11.60 2.31
N SER A 313 14.33 12.44 3.07
CA SER A 313 13.89 12.11 4.43
C SER A 313 12.51 11.45 4.43
N ILE A 314 12.34 10.48 5.32
CA ILE A 314 11.01 9.98 5.69
C ILE A 314 10.31 10.99 6.62
N ARG A 315 8.99 11.06 6.52
CA ARG A 315 8.13 11.83 7.42
C ARG A 315 7.12 10.91 8.09
N TYR A 316 6.97 11.08 9.40
CA TYR A 316 5.94 10.45 10.20
C TYR A 316 4.78 11.44 10.36
N ASN A 317 3.59 11.04 9.91
CA ASN A 317 2.40 11.85 10.11
C ASN A 317 2.03 11.85 11.61
N ILE A 318 1.84 13.03 12.19
CA ILE A 318 1.32 13.14 13.56
C ILE A 318 -0.16 13.49 13.46
N PRO A 319 -1.07 12.63 13.97
CA PRO A 319 -2.50 12.84 13.79
C PRO A 319 -2.96 14.13 14.45
N THR A 320 -3.81 14.89 13.76
CA THR A 320 -4.41 16.13 14.30
C THR A 320 -5.47 15.83 15.38
N LEU A 321 -6.16 14.69 15.28
CA LEU A 321 -7.18 14.23 16.21
C LEU A 321 -6.62 13.15 17.14
N LYS A 322 -6.08 13.61 18.28
CA LYS A 322 -5.58 12.72 19.35
C LYS A 322 -6.73 12.20 20.21
N ASN A 323 -6.65 10.93 20.59
CA ASN A 323 -7.60 10.27 21.48
C ASN A 323 -6.95 9.03 22.13
N ALA A 324 -7.65 8.38 23.06
CA ALA A 324 -7.12 7.21 23.78
C ALA A 324 -6.55 6.10 22.87
N CYS A 325 -7.13 5.85 21.69
CA CYS A 325 -6.61 4.86 20.74
C CYS A 325 -5.28 5.32 20.12
N THR A 326 -5.15 6.60 19.73
CA THR A 326 -3.88 7.11 19.20
C THR A 326 -2.82 7.18 20.31
N ASP A 327 -3.20 7.54 21.53
CA ASP A 327 -2.28 7.57 22.69
C ASP A 327 -1.70 6.18 22.97
N GLU A 328 -2.57 5.17 23.02
CA GLU A 328 -2.18 3.76 23.20
C GLU A 328 -1.25 3.29 22.08
N LEU A 329 -1.61 3.53 20.82
CA LEU A 329 -0.83 3.09 19.66
C LEU A 329 0.54 3.76 19.56
N PHE A 330 0.62 5.06 19.85
CA PHE A 330 1.89 5.77 19.86
C PHE A 330 2.78 5.33 21.01
N GLU A 331 2.21 5.05 22.20
CA GLU A 331 2.98 4.48 23.31
C GLU A 331 3.47 3.07 22.96
N LEU A 332 2.65 2.22 22.34
CA LEU A 332 3.06 0.88 21.91
C LEU A 332 4.19 0.92 20.87
N ALA A 333 4.08 1.76 19.83
CA ALA A 333 5.02 1.74 18.72
C ALA A 333 6.30 2.58 18.96
N TYR A 334 6.21 3.70 19.66
CA TYR A 334 7.22 4.76 19.64
C TYR A 334 7.76 5.16 21.02
N LYS A 335 7.49 4.40 22.08
CA LYS A 335 7.96 4.71 23.43
C LYS A 335 9.44 5.09 23.48
N GLY A 336 9.73 6.26 24.05
CA GLY A 336 11.10 6.76 24.22
C GLY A 336 11.75 7.33 22.95
N THR A 337 11.03 7.41 21.82
CA THR A 337 11.56 7.99 20.58
C THR A 337 11.20 9.47 20.41
N THR A 338 11.85 10.13 19.45
CA THR A 338 11.50 11.47 19.01
C THR A 338 10.09 11.56 18.43
N VAL A 339 9.59 10.51 17.77
CA VAL A 339 8.24 10.46 17.21
C VAL A 339 7.18 10.56 18.33
N MET A 340 7.39 9.87 19.46
CA MET A 340 6.49 9.98 20.61
C MET A 340 6.54 11.36 21.26
N ARG A 341 7.74 11.97 21.32
CA ARG A 341 7.88 13.35 21.79
C ARG A 341 7.10 14.31 20.90
N ASP A 342 7.26 14.20 19.59
CA ASP A 342 6.57 15.06 18.62
C ASP A 342 5.05 14.85 18.69
N TYR A 343 4.59 13.61 18.90
CA TYR A 343 3.18 13.31 19.19
C TYR A 343 2.68 13.99 20.46
N ARG A 344 3.44 14.00 21.56
CA ARG A 344 3.02 14.65 22.81
C ARG A 344 3.01 16.18 22.73
N HIS A 345 3.89 16.77 21.91
CA HIS A 345 4.10 18.22 21.87
C HIS A 345 3.53 18.93 20.63
N SER A 346 3.06 18.19 19.61
CA SER A 346 2.37 18.82 18.48
C SER A 346 1.09 19.51 18.96
N LYS A 347 0.94 20.79 18.62
CA LYS A 347 -0.29 21.54 18.88
C LYS A 347 -1.40 20.99 17.96
N VAL A 348 -2.58 20.78 18.55
CA VAL A 348 -3.82 20.43 17.82
C VAL A 348 -4.30 21.63 17.02
#